data_AF-A0A6B2LTZ9-F1
#
_entry.id   AF-A0A6B2LTZ9-F1
#
_cell.length_a   1.000
_cell.length_b   1.000
_cell.length_c   1.000
_cell.angle_alpha   90.00
_cell.angle_beta   90.00
_cell.angle_gamma   90.00
#
_symmetry.space_group_name_H-M   'P 1'
#
loop_
_entity.id
_entity.type
_entity.pdbx_description
1 polymer ?
#
loop_
_entity_poly.entity_id
_entity_poly.type
_entity_poly.pdbx_seq_one_letter_code
_entity_poly.pdbx_strand_id
1 'polypeptide(L)'
;MIYKTLRVDANFTTTQAVKFIAETVNVSSLLTGSEGLYVPDEKKWLDDNTPLSDYESLQDVEHIEFKTKGKDDDDEPTDPKPCPCTIL
;
A
#
# COMPACT_ATOMS: atom_id res chain seq x y z
N MET A 1 9.17 8.64 -0.93
CA MET A 1 8.26 8.00 0.06
C MET A 1 7.95 9.02 1.15
N ILE A 2 6.70 9.11 1.61
CA ILE A 2 6.27 10.01 2.69
C ILE A 2 5.62 9.15 3.77
N TYR A 3 6.02 9.33 5.02
CA TYR A 3 5.44 8.65 6.17
C TYR A 3 4.66 9.64 7.02
N LYS A 4 3.44 9.29 7.39
CA LYS A 4 2.57 10.12 8.22
C LYS A 4 1.65 9.25 9.06
N THR A 5 1.59 9.52 10.36
CA THR A 5 0.61 8.88 11.25
C THR A 5 -0.73 9.59 11.11
N LEU A 6 -1.77 8.84 10.75
CA LEU A 6 -3.14 9.32 10.64
C LEU A 6 -4.03 8.51 11.57
N ARG A 7 -4.98 9.18 12.23
CA ARG A 7 -6.08 8.50 12.94
C ARG A 7 -7.24 8.36 11.97
N VAL A 8 -7.63 7.13 11.68
CA VAL A 8 -8.73 6.80 10.78
C VAL A 8 -9.83 6.14 11.59
N ASP A 9 -11.09 6.40 11.23
CA ASP A 9 -12.24 5.74 11.87
C ASP A 9 -12.25 4.24 11.51
N ALA A 10 -12.35 3.38 12.52
CA ALA A 10 -12.33 1.93 12.33
C ALA A 10 -13.57 1.42 11.58
N ASN A 11 -14.68 2.15 11.60
CA ASN A 11 -15.91 1.79 10.90
C ASN A 11 -15.87 2.14 9.41
N PHE A 12 -14.82 2.84 8.95
CA PHE A 12 -14.66 3.11 7.53
C PHE A 12 -14.37 1.82 6.78
N THR A 13 -14.99 1.68 5.60
CA THR A 13 -14.50 0.73 4.62
C THR A 13 -13.13 1.18 4.09
N THR A 14 -12.33 0.26 3.57
CA THR A 14 -11.05 0.59 2.92
C THR A 14 -11.20 1.71 1.89
N THR A 15 -12.26 1.70 1.07
CA THR A 15 -12.52 2.77 0.09
C THR A 15 -12.73 4.14 0.74
N GLN A 16 -13.46 4.19 1.86
CA GLN A 16 -13.67 5.44 2.60
C GLN A 16 -12.37 5.93 3.22
N ALA A 17 -11.57 5.02 3.77
CA ALA A 17 -10.25 5.34 4.31
C ALA A 17 -9.29 5.88 3.24
N VAL A 18 -9.25 5.27 2.04
CA VAL A 18 -8.46 5.76 0.88
C VAL A 18 -8.82 7.21 0.55
N LYS A 19 -10.12 7.53 0.46
CA LYS A 19 -10.58 8.91 0.20
C LYS A 19 -10.16 9.86 1.31
N PHE A 20 -10.39 9.49 2.57
CA PHE A 20 -10.03 10.30 3.73
C PHE A 20 -8.52 10.60 3.76
N ILE A 21 -7.68 9.60 3.51
CA ILE A 21 -6.23 9.75 3.45
C ILE A 21 -5.87 10.72 2.33
N ALA A 22 -6.42 10.51 1.12
CA ALA A 22 -6.13 11.36 -0.03
C ALA A 22 -6.50 12.83 0.21
N GLU A 23 -7.64 13.09 0.87
CA GLU A 23 -8.06 14.43 1.28
C GLU A 23 -7.11 15.02 2.32
N THR A 24 -6.72 14.21 3.30
CA THR A 24 -5.84 14.63 4.41
C THR A 24 -4.41 14.94 3.96
N VAL A 25 -3.92 14.30 2.90
CA VAL A 25 -2.61 14.60 2.30
C VAL A 25 -2.71 15.46 1.04
N ASN A 26 -3.91 15.96 0.71
CA ASN A 26 -4.19 16.87 -0.41
C ASN A 26 -3.79 16.30 -1.80
N VAL A 27 -4.06 15.01 -2.03
CA VAL A 27 -3.82 14.30 -3.30
C VAL A 27 -5.10 13.73 -3.93
N SER A 28 -6.29 14.11 -3.44
CA SER A 28 -7.57 13.59 -3.95
C SER A 28 -7.77 13.78 -5.46
N SER A 29 -7.19 14.83 -6.04
CA SER A 29 -7.22 15.08 -7.49
C SER A 29 -6.41 14.07 -8.31
N LEU A 30 -5.52 13.32 -7.67
CA LEU A 30 -4.70 12.28 -8.28
C LEU A 30 -5.35 10.89 -8.17
N LEU A 31 -6.47 10.75 -7.46
CA LEU A 31 -7.19 9.50 -7.37
C LEU A 31 -7.79 9.12 -8.73
N THR A 32 -7.45 7.93 -9.20
CA THR A 32 -7.93 7.35 -10.45
C THR A 32 -8.93 6.22 -10.24
N GLY A 33 -9.15 5.79 -8.98
CA GLY A 33 -9.99 4.67 -8.61
C GLY A 33 -9.24 3.33 -8.60
N SER A 34 -7.92 3.36 -8.82
CA SER A 34 -7.06 2.19 -8.73
C SER A 34 -6.25 2.15 -7.43
N GLU A 35 -6.39 3.15 -6.56
CA GLU A 35 -5.68 3.25 -5.30
C GLU A 35 -6.25 2.31 -4.23
N GLY A 36 -5.38 1.83 -3.35
CA GLY A 36 -5.75 0.94 -2.26
C GLY A 36 -4.81 1.05 -1.08
N LEU A 37 -5.14 0.28 -0.04
CA LEU A 37 -4.31 0.10 1.14
C LEU A 37 -3.62 -1.26 1.08
N TYR A 38 -2.30 -1.25 1.19
CA TYR A 38 -1.46 -2.44 1.17
C TYR A 38 -0.76 -2.59 2.53
N VAL A 39 -0.76 -3.81 3.06
CA VAL A 39 -0.09 -4.18 4.31
C VAL A 39 1.19 -4.93 3.95
N PRO A 40 2.38 -4.30 4.09
CA PRO A 40 3.64 -4.92 3.68
C PRO A 40 3.99 -6.18 4.47
N ASP A 41 3.75 -6.19 5.78
CA ASP A 41 4.00 -7.33 6.66
C ASP A 41 3.26 -8.60 6.19
N GLU A 42 2.02 -8.44 5.72
CA GLU A 42 1.19 -9.53 5.20
C GLU A 42 1.31 -9.73 3.69
N LYS A 43 2.05 -8.83 3.02
CA LYS A 43 2.12 -8.71 1.57
C LYS A 43 0.73 -8.70 0.88
N LYS A 44 -0.25 -8.03 1.49
CA LYS A 44 -1.66 -8.15 1.13
C LYS A 44 -2.35 -6.80 0.92
N TRP A 45 -3.27 -6.77 -0.03
CA TRP A 45 -4.21 -5.65 -0.23
C TRP A 45 -5.47 -5.83 0.63
N LEU A 46 -5.94 -4.74 1.23
CA LEU A 46 -7.23 -4.72 1.91
C LEU A 46 -8.37 -4.71 0.89
N ASP A 47 -9.47 -5.40 1.20
CA ASP A 47 -10.69 -5.39 0.39
C ASP A 47 -11.41 -4.04 0.50
N ASP A 48 -11.89 -3.54 -0.63
CA ASP A 48 -12.44 -2.19 -0.78
C ASP A 48 -13.71 -1.93 0.04
N ASN A 49 -14.50 -2.98 0.31
CA ASN A 49 -15.81 -2.88 0.95
C ASN A 49 -15.80 -3.39 2.39
N THR A 50 -14.70 -3.98 2.86
CA THR A 50 -14.57 -4.44 4.24
C THR A 50 -14.23 -3.28 5.17
N PRO A 51 -14.90 -3.15 6.33
CA PRO A 51 -14.53 -2.22 7.39
C PRO A 51 -13.12 -2.46 7.91
N LEU A 52 -12.41 -1.39 8.28
CA LEU A 52 -11.07 -1.50 8.88
C LEU A 52 -11.09 -2.28 10.21
N SER A 53 -12.19 -2.20 10.97
CA SER A 53 -12.40 -2.94 12.21
C SER A 53 -12.37 -4.46 12.07
N ASP A 54 -12.66 -4.98 10.88
CA ASP A 54 -12.76 -6.42 10.63
C ASP A 54 -11.36 -7.06 10.45
N TYR A 55 -10.32 -6.23 10.34
CA TYR A 55 -8.93 -6.67 10.24
C TYR A 55 -8.24 -6.54 11.60
N GLU A 56 -8.29 -7.61 12.39
CA GLU A 56 -7.61 -7.67 13.69
C GLU A 56 -6.10 -7.40 13.57
N SER A 57 -5.49 -7.82 12.46
CA SER A 57 -4.06 -7.65 12.19
C SER A 57 -3.61 -6.19 12.05
N LEU A 58 -4.51 -5.25 11.73
CA LEU A 58 -4.15 -3.83 11.62
C LEU A 58 -3.74 -3.19 12.95
N GLN A 59 -3.95 -3.87 14.08
CA GLN A 59 -3.47 -3.42 15.39
C GLN A 59 -1.98 -3.67 15.60
N ASP A 60 -1.42 -4.66 14.91
CA ASP A 60 -0.04 -5.15 15.12
C ASP A 60 0.91 -4.78 13.97
N VAL A 61 0.39 -4.23 12.86
CA VAL A 61 1.22 -3.80 11.72
C VAL A 61 1.97 -2.51 12.04
N GLU A 62 3.22 -2.41 11.59
CA GLU A 62 4.03 -1.20 11.78
C GLU A 62 3.50 -0.03 10.94
N HIS A 63 3.12 -0.33 9.68
CA HIS A 63 2.62 0.67 8.75
C HIS A 63 1.75 0.05 7.65
N ILE A 64 0.98 0.92 6.99
CA ILE A 64 0.13 0.60 5.84
C ILE A 64 0.52 1.55 4.72
N GLU A 65 0.63 1.03 3.50
CA GLU A 65 0.94 1.81 2.32
C GLU A 65 -0.33 2.22 1.57
N PHE A 66 -0.43 3.50 1.24
CA PHE A 66 -1.38 4.03 0.27
C PHE A 66 -0.70 4.04 -1.10
N LYS A 67 -1.14 3.19 -2.03
CA LYS A 67 -0.57 3.11 -3.39
C LYS A 67 -1.54 2.59 -4.45
N THR A 68 -1.19 2.71 -5.72
CA THR A 68 -1.98 2.22 -6.86
C THR A 68 -1.90 0.69 -7.00
N LYS A 69 -3.05 0.02 -7.05
CA LYS A 69 -3.18 -1.41 -7.36
C LYS A 69 -2.75 -1.65 -8.82
N GLY A 70 -1.80 -2.56 -9.04
CA GLY A 70 -1.41 -3.00 -10.38
C GLY A 70 -0.38 -2.13 -11.10
N LYS A 71 0.41 -1.31 -10.39
CA LYS A 71 1.79 -1.07 -10.84
C LYS A 71 2.67 -2.08 -10.09
N ASP A 72 3.27 -3.00 -10.83
CA ASP A 72 4.24 -3.98 -10.33
C ASP A 72 5.19 -3.35 -9.30
N ASP A 73 5.09 -3.79 -8.05
CA ASP A 73 6.22 -3.84 -7.13
C ASP A 73 6.93 -5.20 -7.31
N ASP A 74 7.18 -5.59 -8.56
CA ASP A 74 8.02 -6.74 -8.94
C ASP A 74 9.42 -6.22 -9.32
N ASP A 75 10.07 -5.50 -8.39
CA ASP A 75 11.49 -5.14 -8.50
C ASP A 75 12.17 -5.33 -7.13
N GLU A 76 12.12 -6.55 -6.61
CA GLU A 76 13.23 -7.07 -5.83
C GLU A 76 14.12 -7.87 -6.79
N PRO A 77 15.27 -7.32 -7.25
CA PRO A 77 16.22 -8.11 -8.03
C PRO A 77 16.97 -9.07 -7.09
N THR A 78 16.35 -10.21 -6.77
CA THR A 78 17.07 -11.38 -6.24
C THR A 78 17.79 -12.08 -7.39
N ASP A 79 18.97 -11.57 -7.76
CA ASP A 79 20.22 -12.32 -8.03
C ASP A 79 21.21 -11.45 -8.84
N PRO A 80 22.49 -11.36 -8.41
CA PRO A 80 23.52 -10.78 -9.27
C PRO A 80 23.73 -11.70 -10.48
N LYS A 81 23.34 -11.25 -11.68
CA LYS A 81 23.72 -11.92 -12.93
C LYS A 81 25.25 -12.08 -12.97
N PRO A 82 25.79 -13.30 -13.14
CA PRO A 82 27.22 -13.46 -13.33
C PRO A 82 27.62 -12.77 -14.63
N CYS A 83 28.53 -11.81 -14.55
CA CYS A 83 29.15 -11.22 -15.72
C CYS A 83 29.85 -12.33 -16.51
N PRO A 84 29.60 -12.52 -17.82
CA PRO A 84 30.49 -13.35 -18.61
C PRO A 84 31.81 -12.59 -18.78
N CYS A 85 32.80 -12.95 -17.97
CA CYS A 85 34.19 -12.78 -18.34
C CYS A 85 34.44 -13.62 -19.59
N THR A 86 34.44 -13.01 -20.77
CA THR A 86 35.18 -13.55 -21.90
C THR A 86 36.41 -12.69 -22.09
N ILE A 87 37.50 -13.21 -21.55
CA ILE A 87 38.87 -12.91 -21.98
C ILE A 87 39.01 -13.51 -23.38
N LEU A 88 39.27 -12.66 -24.39
CA LEU A 88 40.27 -12.96 -25.41
C LEU A 88 40.76 -11.66 -26.06
#